data_AF-A0A7X7NXA2-F1
#
_entry.id   AF-A0A7X7NXA2-F1
#
_cell.length_a   1.000
_cell.length_b   1.000
_cell.length_c   1.000
_cell.angle_alpha   90.00
_cell.angle_beta   90.00
_cell.angle_gamma   90.00
#
_symmetry.space_group_name_H-M   'P 1'
#
loop_
_entity.id
_entity.type
_entity.pdbx_description
1 polymer ?
#
loop_
_entity_poly.entity_id
_entity_poly.type
_entity_poly.pdbx_seq_one_letter_code
_entity_poly.pdbx_strand_id
1 'polypeptide(L)'
;MRRLKVWLLLVLMVIIVVGAGCNQKNENTAVKEKIVVDAIGNTVKVPDKVTKTIIGCQLVPQEVSVLGGSDTVIAMLSQDHTKQLYKMFPRYKDVPDIGSFEQINIEELLKMNPDV
;
A
#
# COMPACT_ATOMS: atom_id res chain seq x y z
N MET A 1 -54.35 15.45 -10.57
CA MET A 1 -54.05 14.10 -10.03
C MET A 1 -52.83 13.42 -10.66
N ARG A 2 -52.59 13.51 -11.98
CA ARG A 2 -51.44 12.82 -12.64
C ARG A 2 -50.07 13.35 -12.21
N ARG A 3 -49.93 14.67 -12.01
CA ARG A 3 -48.65 15.29 -11.59
C ARG A 3 -48.32 15.10 -10.11
N LEU A 4 -49.34 14.97 -9.25
CA LEU A 4 -49.17 14.69 -7.82
C LEU A 4 -48.70 13.25 -7.58
N LYS A 5 -49.22 12.27 -8.34
CA LYS A 5 -48.76 10.88 -8.30
C LYS A 5 -47.32 10.70 -8.78
N VAL A 6 -46.89 11.47 -9.79
CA VAL A 6 -45.50 11.46 -10.28
C VAL A 6 -44.54 12.04 -9.24
N TRP A 7 -44.94 13.11 -8.55
CA TRP A 7 -44.15 13.67 -7.44
C TRP A 7 -44.02 12.69 -6.27
N LEU A 8 -45.11 12.00 -5.91
CA LEU A 8 -45.10 10.99 -4.85
C LEU A 8 -44.19 9.80 -5.19
N LEU A 9 -44.14 9.37 -6.45
CA LEU A 9 -43.25 8.30 -6.91
C LEU A 9 -41.77 8.72 -6.92
N LEU A 10 -41.46 9.97 -7.28
CA LEU A 10 -40.08 10.48 -7.26
C LEU A 10 -39.54 10.59 -5.83
N VAL A 11 -40.36 11.05 -4.88
CA VAL A 11 -39.96 11.13 -3.46
C VAL A 11 -39.72 9.73 -2.88
N LEU A 12 -40.57 8.76 -3.21
CA LEU A 12 -40.40 7.37 -2.78
C LEU A 12 -39.09 6.76 -3.31
N MET A 13 -38.72 7.06 -4.55
CA MET A 13 -37.49 6.57 -5.17
C MET A 13 -36.23 7.13 -4.51
N VAL A 14 -36.25 8.40 -4.08
CA VAL A 14 -35.11 9.03 -3.37
C VAL A 14 -34.92 8.42 -1.97
N ILE A 15 -36.01 8.10 -1.27
CA ILE A 15 -35.95 7.49 0.08
C ILE A 15 -35.30 6.10 0.03
N ILE A 16 -35.57 5.32 -1.02
CA ILE A 16 -34.98 3.98 -1.21
C ILE A 16 -33.46 4.06 -1.48
N VAL A 17 -33.01 5.07 -2.22
CA VAL A 17 -31.58 5.27 -2.54
C VAL A 17 -30.78 5.71 -1.31
N VAL A 18 -31.38 6.50 -0.41
CA VAL A 18 -30.70 6.95 0.84
C VAL A 18 -30.69 5.85 1.92
N GLY A 19 -31.70 4.96 1.94
CA GLY A 19 -31.79 3.86 2.91
C GLY A 19 -30.81 2.70 2.72
N ALA A 20 -30.12 2.62 1.57
CA ALA A 20 -29.12 1.59 1.29
C ALA A 20 -27.68 1.98 1.73
N GLY A 21 -27.52 3.15 2.35
CA GLY A 21 -26.23 3.66 2.81
C GLY A 21 -25.75 3.07 4.13
N CYS A 22 -24.78 2.17 4.03
CA CYS A 22 -23.72 1.87 5.01
C CYS A 22 -24.11 1.18 6.34
N ASN A 23 -24.26 -0.14 6.30
CA ASN A 23 -23.86 -0.99 7.42
C ASN A 23 -22.34 -1.28 7.32
N GLN A 24 -21.50 -0.39 7.83
CA GLN A 24 -20.09 -0.71 8.07
C GLN A 24 -20.01 -1.52 9.36
N LYS A 25 -20.11 -2.85 9.22
CA LYS A 25 -19.54 -3.76 10.21
C LYS A 25 -18.02 -3.55 10.18
N ASN A 26 -17.52 -2.83 11.18
CA ASN A 26 -16.10 -2.87 11.55
C ASN A 26 -15.82 -4.27 12.10
N GLU A 27 -15.63 -5.23 11.22
CA GLU A 27 -14.89 -6.43 11.57
C GLU A 27 -13.44 -6.00 11.76
N ASN A 28 -12.98 -6.09 13.01
CA ASN A 28 -11.57 -6.03 13.33
C ASN A 28 -10.95 -7.35 12.83
N THR A 29 -10.74 -7.43 11.51
CA THR A 29 -10.14 -8.60 10.87
C THR A 29 -8.71 -8.69 11.37
N ALA A 30 -8.42 -9.69 12.20
CA ALA A 30 -7.05 -10.02 12.57
C ALA A 30 -6.22 -10.12 11.28
N VAL A 31 -5.14 -9.34 11.20
CA VAL A 31 -4.23 -9.37 10.04
C VAL A 31 -3.71 -10.79 9.93
N LYS A 32 -4.13 -11.49 8.89
CA LYS A 32 -3.66 -12.85 8.64
C LYS A 32 -2.16 -12.77 8.36
N GLU A 33 -1.35 -13.56 9.05
CA GLU A 33 0.10 -13.60 8.88
C GLU A 33 0.53 -14.85 8.10
N LYS A 34 1.62 -14.74 7.35
CA LYS A 34 2.36 -15.83 6.71
C LYS A 34 3.71 -15.96 7.38
N ILE A 35 4.18 -17.20 7.50
CA ILE A 35 5.54 -17.49 7.95
C ILE A 35 6.39 -17.77 6.71
N VAL A 36 7.52 -17.06 6.60
CA VAL A 36 8.51 -17.23 5.54
C VAL A 36 9.89 -17.45 6.16
N VAL A 37 10.74 -18.19 5.45
CA VAL A 37 12.15 -18.36 5.81
C VAL A 37 12.96 -17.47 4.88
N ASP A 38 13.76 -16.56 5.44
CA ASP A 38 14.61 -15.67 4.65
C ASP A 38 15.85 -16.39 4.08
N ALA A 39 16.65 -15.68 3.29
CA ALA A 39 17.82 -16.24 2.62
C ALA A 39 18.95 -16.69 3.58
N ILE A 40 18.91 -16.28 4.85
CA ILE A 40 19.89 -16.67 5.87
C ILE A 40 19.31 -17.63 6.93
N GLY A 41 18.07 -18.08 6.74
CA GLY A 41 17.43 -19.11 7.55
C GLY A 41 16.56 -18.59 8.71
N ASN A 42 16.32 -17.28 8.83
CA ASN A 42 15.43 -16.77 9.87
C ASN A 42 13.97 -17.04 9.53
N THR A 43 13.17 -17.35 10.54
CA THR A 43 11.72 -17.44 10.42
C THR A 43 11.10 -16.07 10.67
N VAL A 44 10.47 -15.50 9.64
CA VAL A 44 9.88 -14.16 9.66
C VAL A 44 8.37 -14.24 9.47
N LYS A 45 7.63 -13.48 10.27
CA LYS A 45 6.18 -13.30 10.11
C LYS A 45 5.93 -12.09 9.22
N VAL A 46 5.17 -12.28 8.15
CA VAL A 46 4.84 -11.23 7.17
C VAL A 46 3.31 -11.18 7.04
N PRO A 47 2.68 -9.99 7.02
CA PRO A 47 1.25 -9.90 6.79
C PRO A 47 0.85 -10.51 5.44
N ASP A 48 -0.34 -11.09 5.35
CA ASP A 48 -0.87 -11.73 4.14
C ASP A 48 -0.94 -10.74 2.97
N LYS A 49 -1.12 -9.45 3.28
CA LYS A 49 -1.06 -8.32 2.35
C LYS A 49 -0.02 -7.30 2.82
N VAL A 50 0.99 -7.07 1.99
CA VAL A 50 2.01 -6.03 2.19
C VAL A 50 1.61 -4.79 1.39
N THR A 51 1.58 -3.63 2.04
CA THR A 51 1.22 -2.34 1.45
C THR A 51 2.28 -1.26 1.64
N LYS A 52 3.18 -1.45 2.61
CA LYS A 52 4.25 -0.53 2.95
C LYS A 52 5.57 -1.28 3.10
N THR A 53 6.46 -1.10 2.15
CA THR A 53 7.77 -1.76 2.11
C THR A 53 8.88 -0.73 2.16
N ILE A 54 9.91 -0.98 2.97
CA ILE A 54 11.15 -0.22 2.96
C ILE A 54 12.25 -1.09 2.36
N ILE A 55 12.96 -0.56 1.37
CA ILE A 55 13.99 -1.33 0.65
C ILE A 55 15.39 -0.82 1.01
N GLY A 56 16.06 -1.59 1.86
CA GLY A 56 17.42 -1.35 2.35
C GLY A 56 18.55 -1.75 1.40
N CYS A 57 18.29 -2.25 0.19
CA CYS A 57 19.32 -2.77 -0.73
C CYS A 57 19.17 -2.16 -2.13
N GLN A 58 20.27 -1.85 -2.81
CA GLN A 58 20.24 -1.13 -4.09
C GLN A 58 19.58 -1.92 -5.24
N LEU A 59 19.70 -3.25 -5.28
CA LEU A 59 19.19 -4.06 -6.39
C LEU A 59 17.73 -4.48 -6.24
N VAL A 60 17.24 -4.54 -4.99
CA VAL A 60 15.90 -5.05 -4.67
C VAL A 60 14.76 -4.20 -5.25
N PRO A 61 14.84 -2.86 -5.40
CA PRO A 61 13.78 -2.09 -6.03
C PRO A 61 13.52 -2.54 -7.48
N GLN A 62 14.55 -2.99 -8.20
CA GLN A 62 14.38 -3.50 -9.57
C GLN A 62 13.60 -4.81 -9.57
N GLU A 63 13.97 -5.74 -8.69
CA GLU A 63 13.30 -7.03 -8.52
C GLU A 63 11.83 -6.85 -8.13
N VAL A 64 11.57 -6.06 -7.08
CA VAL A 64 10.20 -5.75 -6.61
C VAL A 64 9.38 -5.10 -7.72
N SER A 65 9.99 -4.24 -8.54
CA SER A 65 9.29 -3.59 -9.65
C SER A 65 8.86 -4.56 -10.74
N VAL A 66 9.74 -5.48 -11.14
CA VAL A 66 9.42 -6.50 -12.16
C VAL A 66 8.34 -7.47 -11.68
N LEU A 67 8.31 -7.75 -10.37
CA LEU A 67 7.28 -8.57 -9.73
C LEU A 67 5.96 -7.80 -9.48
N GLY A 68 5.87 -6.53 -9.85
CA GLY A 68 4.65 -5.71 -9.74
C GLY A 68 4.42 -5.10 -8.35
N GLY A 69 5.41 -5.10 -7.47
CA GLY A 69 5.33 -4.57 -6.10
C GLY A 69 5.70 -3.09 -5.95
N SER A 70 6.00 -2.37 -7.03
CA SER A 70 6.56 -1.01 -6.97
C SER A 70 5.72 -0.01 -6.18
N ASP A 71 4.40 -0.19 -6.14
CA ASP A 71 3.48 0.71 -5.44
C ASP A 71 3.53 0.57 -3.92
N THR A 72 4.05 -0.54 -3.41
CA THR A 72 4.18 -0.79 -1.97
C THR A 72 5.39 -0.10 -1.35
N VAL A 73 6.39 0.28 -2.17
CA VAL A 73 7.65 0.86 -1.68
C VAL A 73 7.41 2.28 -1.17
N ILE A 74 7.65 2.50 0.12
CA ILE A 74 7.45 3.79 0.79
C ILE A 74 8.75 4.50 1.15
N ALA A 75 9.89 3.80 1.14
CA ALA A 75 11.23 4.36 1.26
C ALA A 75 12.25 3.37 0.66
N MET A 76 13.34 3.86 0.08
CA MET A 76 14.40 3.01 -0.48
C MET A 76 15.74 3.74 -0.57
N LEU A 77 16.84 3.02 -0.81
CA LEU A 77 18.11 3.66 -1.19
C LEU A 77 18.00 4.31 -2.57
N SER A 78 18.67 5.46 -2.77
CA SER A 78 18.79 6.12 -4.08
C SER A 78 19.21 5.14 -5.20
N GLN A 79 18.56 5.31 -6.36
CA GLN A 79 18.76 4.52 -7.57
C GLN A 79 19.51 5.32 -8.65
N ASP A 80 20.32 6.31 -8.25
CA ASP A 80 21.08 7.15 -9.18
C ASP A 80 22.03 6.37 -10.10
N HIS A 81 22.51 5.22 -9.64
CA HIS A 81 23.31 4.28 -10.43
C HIS A 81 22.48 3.56 -11.51
N THR A 82 21.16 3.47 -11.34
CA THR A 82 20.22 2.84 -12.28
C THR A 82 19.14 3.82 -12.73
N LYS A 83 19.55 4.91 -13.42
CA LYS A 83 18.62 5.95 -13.93
C LYS A 83 17.47 5.41 -14.79
N GLN A 84 17.65 4.25 -15.41
CA GLN A 84 16.61 3.58 -16.19
C GLN A 84 15.40 3.18 -15.32
N LEU A 85 15.62 2.81 -14.05
CA LEU A 85 14.55 2.46 -13.14
C LEU A 85 13.62 3.66 -12.91
N TYR A 86 14.15 4.87 -12.74
CA TYR A 86 13.34 6.09 -12.64
C TYR A 86 12.61 6.48 -13.94
N LYS A 87 13.03 5.95 -15.09
CA LYS A 87 12.29 6.15 -16.36
C LYS A 87 11.12 5.18 -16.46
N MET A 88 11.33 3.92 -16.05
CA MET A 88 10.31 2.87 -16.11
C MET A 88 9.29 2.99 -14.97
N PHE A 89 9.73 3.43 -13.79
CA PHE A 89 8.93 3.63 -12.58
C PHE A 89 9.15 5.05 -12.03
N PRO A 90 8.54 6.09 -12.65
CA PRO A 90 8.78 7.49 -12.28
C PRO A 90 8.43 7.84 -10.83
N ARG A 91 7.47 7.12 -10.23
CA ARG A 91 7.05 7.26 -8.81
C ARG A 91 8.23 7.21 -7.83
N TYR A 92 9.27 6.44 -8.16
CA TYR A 92 10.44 6.32 -7.31
C TYR A 92 11.26 7.60 -7.12
N LYS A 93 11.02 8.63 -7.93
CA LYS A 93 11.59 9.97 -7.70
C LYS A 93 11.00 10.66 -6.47
N ASP A 94 9.79 10.27 -6.08
CA ASP A 94 9.06 10.83 -4.94
C ASP A 94 9.18 9.95 -3.68
N VAL A 95 9.81 8.76 -3.80
CA VAL A 95 10.05 7.87 -2.68
C VAL A 95 11.26 8.38 -1.88
N PRO A 96 11.13 8.59 -0.55
CA PRO A 96 12.22 9.01 0.31
C PRO A 96 13.47 8.13 0.18
N ASP A 97 14.63 8.80 0.07
CA ASP A 97 15.93 8.16 0.17
C ASP A 97 16.28 7.91 1.65
N ILE A 98 16.64 6.67 1.98
CA ILE A 98 17.02 6.27 3.34
C ILE A 98 18.52 6.40 3.62
N GLY A 99 19.30 6.89 2.65
CA GLY A 99 20.72 7.21 2.81
C GLY A 99 21.62 6.11 2.24
N SER A 100 22.42 5.47 3.10
CA SER A 100 23.34 4.41 2.68
C SER A 100 23.05 3.10 3.39
N PHE A 101 23.47 1.99 2.78
CA PHE A 101 23.33 0.65 3.37
C PHE A 101 23.97 0.54 4.77
N GLU A 102 25.06 1.26 5.00
CA GLU A 102 25.86 1.20 6.23
C GLU A 102 25.37 2.15 7.33
N GLN A 103 24.58 3.18 6.96
CA GLN A 103 24.15 4.25 7.86
C GLN A 103 22.65 4.54 7.70
N ILE A 104 21.84 3.52 7.96
CA ILE A 104 20.37 3.64 7.96
C ILE A 104 19.88 4.14 9.32
N ASN A 105 19.03 5.16 9.34
CA ASN A 105 18.36 5.63 10.56
C ASN A 105 17.08 4.84 10.84
N ILE A 106 17.21 3.77 11.61
CA ILE A 106 16.10 2.85 11.94
C ILE A 106 14.93 3.58 12.63
N GLU A 107 15.20 4.53 13.52
CA GLU A 107 14.16 5.24 14.27
C GLU A 107 13.23 6.05 13.35
N GLU A 108 13.78 6.69 12.31
CA GLU A 108 12.97 7.39 11.30
C GLU A 108 12.18 6.41 10.43
N LEU A 109 12.73 5.23 10.11
CA LEU A 109 12.02 4.21 9.35
C LEU A 109 10.83 3.64 10.14
N LEU A 110 10.98 3.42 11.44
CA LEU A 110 9.90 2.91 12.30
C LEU A 110 8.71 3.86 12.35
N LYS A 111 8.93 5.18 12.29
CA LYS A 111 7.85 6.18 12.24
C LYS A 111 6.98 6.07 10.99
N MET A 112 7.51 5.49 9.91
CA MET A 112 6.76 5.27 8.67
C MET A 112 5.77 4.09 8.78
N ASN A 113 5.86 3.31 9.86
CA ASN A 113 5.03 2.12 10.13
C ASN A 113 5.05 1.14 8.94
N PRO A 114 6.23 0.59 8.57
CA PRO A 114 6.35 -0.37 7.48
C PRO A 114 5.74 -1.73 7.84
N ASP A 115 5.33 -2.46 6.81
CA ASP A 115 4.89 -3.84 6.93
C ASP A 115 6.09 -4.82 6.81
N VAL A 116 7.06 -4.49 5.95
CA VAL A 116 8.28 -5.26 5.64
C VAL A 116 9.46 -4.34 5.35
#